data_AF-A0A8X6W9F2-F1
#
_entry.id   AF-A0A8X6W9F2-F1
#
_cell.length_a   1.000
_cell.length_b   1.000
_cell.length_c   1.000
_cell.angle_alpha   90.00
_cell.angle_beta   90.00
_cell.angle_gamma   90.00
#
_symmetry.space_group_name_H-M   'P 1'
#
loop_
_entity.id
_entity.type
_entity.pdbx_description
1 polymer ?
#
loop_
_entity_poly.entity_id
_entity_poly.type
_entity_poly.pdbx_seq_one_letter_code
_entity_poly.pdbx_strand_id
1 'polypeptide(L)'
;MRDLFQLQALAIRPVPHGSDLPLPSPPDTLDNILDDLDQISHISSDSDYGYDPGTNDPELLSQSDLNALVRDLGLPKDTAEVLGSRLKERHLLNSGVSFSWYRFREKEFVPFFTQEGDLVFCSNVPAILEIFKIMYEPEEWRPFIDSSKRSLKAVLLHNGNRYASVPVGHSVHLKECYENLEFILNKLSYSDHKWTICGDLKVISMLLGQQSGYTKFSCFLCEWDSRDRKHTT
;
A
#
# COMPACT_ATOMS: atom_id res chain seq x y z
N MET A 1 21.81 0.08 13.26
CA MET A 1 20.55 -0.49 12.75
C MET A 1 20.70 -1.94 12.31
N ARG A 2 21.63 -2.30 11.40
CA ARG A 2 21.92 -3.72 11.03
C ARG A 2 22.20 -4.63 12.23
N ASP A 3 22.84 -4.12 13.28
CA ASP A 3 23.15 -4.90 14.50
C ASP A 3 22.02 -4.89 15.56
N LEU A 4 21.06 -3.96 15.44
CA LEU A 4 19.96 -3.80 16.42
C LEU A 4 18.73 -4.63 16.05
N PHE A 5 18.54 -4.88 14.75
CA PHE A 5 17.48 -5.71 14.22
C PHE A 5 18.12 -6.66 13.22
N GLN A 6 17.93 -7.98 13.35
CA GLN A 6 18.25 -8.94 12.29
C GLN A 6 17.27 -8.72 11.11
N LEU A 7 17.44 -7.60 10.40
CA LEU A 7 16.54 -7.15 9.35
C LEU A 7 16.60 -8.13 8.18
N GLN A 8 15.53 -8.88 7.96
CA GLN A 8 15.29 -9.56 6.70
C GLN A 8 14.62 -8.55 5.75
N ALA A 9 15.42 -7.81 4.98
CA ALA A 9 14.91 -7.04 3.85
C ALA A 9 14.92 -7.93 2.60
N LEU A 10 13.80 -8.03 1.89
CA LEU A 10 13.77 -8.75 0.61
C LEU A 10 14.47 -7.91 -0.47
N ALA A 11 15.74 -8.24 -0.64
CA ALA A 11 16.53 -7.94 -1.81
C ALA A 11 16.94 -9.29 -2.39
N ILE A 12 16.16 -9.86 -3.31
CA ILE A 12 16.62 -11.04 -4.06
C ILE A 12 17.88 -10.59 -4.80
N ARG A 13 19.03 -11.17 -4.47
CA ARG A 13 20.27 -10.88 -5.22
C ARG A 13 20.00 -11.21 -6.70
N PRO A 14 20.28 -10.30 -7.64
CA PRO A 14 20.19 -10.59 -9.06
C PRO A 14 21.05 -11.81 -9.33
N VAL A 15 20.46 -12.78 -10.01
CA VAL A 15 21.22 -13.91 -10.52
C VAL A 15 22.14 -13.34 -11.61
N PRO A 16 23.46 -13.56 -11.53
CA PRO A 16 24.38 -13.13 -12.58
C PRO A 16 23.94 -13.71 -13.92
N HIS A 17 23.85 -12.87 -14.95
CA HIS A 17 23.63 -13.36 -16.30
C HIS A 17 24.74 -14.31 -16.71
N GLY A 18 24.37 -15.43 -17.31
CA GLY A 18 25.27 -16.51 -17.74
C GLY A 18 24.73 -17.18 -19.00
N SER A 19 25.38 -18.26 -19.45
CA SER A 19 24.91 -19.05 -20.60
C SER A 19 23.46 -19.51 -20.46
N ASP A 20 23.01 -19.71 -19.22
CA ASP A 20 21.69 -20.25 -18.88
C ASP A 20 20.64 -19.14 -18.64
N LEU A 21 21.07 -17.86 -18.59
CA LEU A 21 20.25 -16.66 -18.37
C LEU A 21 20.79 -15.48 -19.20
N PRO A 22 20.61 -15.50 -20.53
CA PRO A 22 21.11 -14.45 -21.41
C PRO A 22 20.45 -13.10 -21.10
N LEU A 23 21.18 -12.02 -21.36
CA LEU A 23 20.62 -10.67 -21.35
C LEU A 23 19.54 -10.57 -22.44
N PRO A 24 18.32 -10.10 -22.12
CA PRO A 24 17.31 -9.83 -23.14
C PRO A 24 17.84 -8.79 -24.11
N SER A 25 17.84 -9.10 -25.40
CA SER A 25 18.10 -8.10 -26.44
C SER A 25 16.88 -7.20 -26.60
N PRO A 26 17.06 -5.88 -26.74
CA PRO A 26 15.95 -5.00 -27.14
C PRO A 26 15.36 -5.50 -28.47
N PRO A 27 14.04 -5.42 -28.66
CA PRO A 27 13.41 -5.81 -29.92
C PRO A 27 13.92 -4.91 -31.07
N ASP A 28 14.21 -5.52 -32.22
CA ASP A 28 14.78 -4.81 -33.39
C ASP A 28 13.79 -3.85 -34.07
N THR A 29 12.50 -3.93 -33.73
CA THR A 29 11.41 -3.13 -34.32
C THR A 29 10.40 -2.73 -33.26
N LEU A 30 10.02 -1.44 -33.25
CA LEU A 30 9.01 -0.86 -32.35
C LEU A 30 7.56 -1.13 -32.80
N ASP A 31 7.37 -1.84 -33.90
CA ASP A 31 6.04 -2.01 -34.53
C ASP A 31 5.04 -2.71 -33.59
N ASN A 32 5.52 -3.59 -32.71
CA ASN A 32 4.67 -4.28 -31.71
C ASN A 32 4.24 -3.40 -30.51
N ILE A 33 4.70 -2.14 -30.42
CA ILE A 33 4.25 -1.18 -29.39
C ILE A 33 3.15 -0.26 -29.93
N LEU A 34 3.03 -0.14 -31.26
CA LEU A 34 2.04 0.74 -31.91
C LEU A 34 0.66 0.09 -32.04
N ASP A 35 0.56 -1.25 -32.04
CA ASP A 35 -0.74 -1.95 -32.06
C ASP A 35 -1.62 -1.65 -30.83
N ASP A 36 -1.01 -1.25 -29.70
CA ASP A 36 -1.74 -0.80 -28.48
C ASP A 36 -2.11 0.70 -28.52
N LEU A 37 -1.51 1.48 -29.42
CA LEU A 37 -1.78 2.92 -29.55
C LEU A 37 -2.81 3.23 -30.65
N ASP A 38 -2.89 2.41 -31.71
CA ASP A 38 -3.85 2.62 -32.81
C ASP A 38 -5.30 2.25 -32.45
N GLN A 39 -5.53 1.56 -31.32
CA GLN A 39 -6.89 1.40 -30.76
C GLN A 39 -7.40 2.63 -29.99
N ILE A 40 -6.57 3.67 -29.78
CA ILE A 40 -6.94 4.87 -29.02
C ILE A 40 -7.47 5.99 -29.95
N SER A 41 -7.50 5.76 -31.28
CA SER A 41 -8.17 6.67 -32.20
C SER A 41 -9.59 6.17 -32.54
N HIS A 42 -10.60 6.93 -32.06
CA HIS A 42 -12.04 6.78 -32.31
C HIS A 42 -12.87 5.84 -31.42
N ILE A 43 -12.98 6.16 -30.12
CA ILE A 43 -14.26 5.95 -29.41
C ILE A 43 -14.57 7.18 -28.55
N SER A 44 -15.06 8.24 -29.19
CA SER A 44 -15.96 9.20 -28.54
C SER A 44 -17.38 8.77 -28.88
N SER A 45 -17.77 7.58 -28.43
CA SER A 45 -19.19 7.24 -28.31
C SER A 45 -19.56 7.40 -26.85
N ASP A 46 -20.43 8.36 -26.59
CA ASP A 46 -21.19 8.54 -25.35
C ASP A 46 -22.17 7.37 -25.18
N SER A 47 -21.67 6.14 -25.24
CA SER A 47 -22.43 4.93 -25.00
C SER A 47 -22.42 4.71 -23.50
N ASP A 48 -23.33 5.39 -22.82
CA ASP A 48 -23.73 5.07 -21.46
C ASP A 48 -23.93 3.54 -21.39
N TYR A 49 -23.10 2.87 -20.60
CA TYR A 49 -23.02 1.41 -20.58
C TYR A 49 -24.41 0.81 -20.43
N GLY A 50 -24.75 -0.15 -21.30
CA GLY A 50 -26.09 -0.70 -21.45
C GLY A 50 -26.75 -1.05 -20.11
N TYR A 51 -27.65 -0.18 -19.66
CA TYR A 51 -28.64 -0.48 -18.64
C TYR A 51 -29.60 -1.51 -19.25
N ASP A 52 -29.49 -2.77 -18.83
CA ASP A 52 -30.47 -3.81 -19.14
C ASP A 52 -31.68 -3.60 -18.23
N PRO A 53 -32.86 -3.23 -18.76
CA PRO A 53 -34.06 -3.05 -17.97
C PRO A 53 -34.65 -4.42 -17.60
N GLY A 54 -33.94 -5.19 -16.78
CA GLY A 54 -34.57 -6.20 -15.95
C GLY A 54 -35.65 -5.55 -15.07
N THR A 55 -36.66 -6.33 -14.68
CA THR A 55 -37.85 -5.97 -13.86
C THR A 55 -37.94 -4.51 -13.43
N ASN A 56 -38.97 -3.79 -13.90
CA ASN A 56 -39.23 -2.34 -13.72
C ASN A 56 -39.22 -1.78 -12.28
N ASP A 57 -38.91 -2.59 -11.27
CA ASP A 57 -38.80 -2.16 -9.88
C ASP A 57 -37.33 -1.83 -9.54
N PRO A 58 -37.03 -0.63 -9.02
CA PRO A 58 -35.68 -0.27 -8.63
C PRO A 58 -35.19 -1.19 -7.50
N GLU A 59 -34.06 -1.86 -7.70
CA GLU A 59 -33.41 -2.65 -6.66
C GLU A 59 -32.87 -1.71 -5.57
N LEU A 60 -33.40 -1.85 -4.36
CA LEU A 60 -32.99 -1.05 -3.21
C LEU A 60 -31.61 -1.48 -2.75
N LEU A 61 -30.73 -0.51 -2.51
CA LEU A 61 -29.39 -0.78 -2.01
C LEU A 61 -29.46 -1.34 -0.59
N SER A 62 -28.79 -2.48 -0.40
CA SER A 62 -28.51 -3.02 0.93
C SER A 62 -27.38 -2.24 1.62
N GLN A 63 -27.09 -2.60 2.88
CA GLN A 63 -25.98 -1.98 3.61
C GLN A 63 -24.62 -2.26 2.94
N SER A 64 -24.43 -3.46 2.37
CA SER A 64 -23.20 -3.80 1.65
C SER A 64 -23.05 -3.00 0.38
N ASP A 65 -24.15 -2.77 -0.36
CA ASP A 65 -24.10 -2.05 -1.63
C ASP A 65 -23.79 -0.58 -1.40
N LEU A 66 -24.41 0.03 -0.38
CA LEU A 66 -24.08 1.40 0.02
C LEU A 66 -22.61 1.53 0.46
N ASN A 67 -22.11 0.57 1.25
CA ASN A 67 -20.71 0.56 1.69
C ASN A 67 -19.73 0.39 0.51
N ALA A 68 -20.06 -0.48 -0.43
CA ALA A 68 -19.28 -0.69 -1.65
C ALA A 68 -19.25 0.59 -2.49
N LEU A 69 -20.41 1.21 -2.74
CA LEU A 69 -20.52 2.47 -3.47
C LEU A 69 -19.69 3.59 -2.81
N VAL A 70 -19.80 3.75 -1.49
CA VAL A 70 -19.02 4.74 -0.73
C VAL A 70 -17.51 4.50 -0.87
N ARG A 71 -17.08 3.24 -0.84
CA ARG A 71 -15.68 2.84 -1.00
C ARG A 71 -15.18 3.11 -2.42
N ASP A 72 -15.95 2.71 -3.43
CA ASP A 72 -15.56 2.77 -4.84
C ASP A 72 -15.50 4.24 -5.31
N LEU A 73 -16.37 5.10 -4.76
CA LEU A 73 -16.31 6.56 -4.94
C LEU A 73 -15.26 7.26 -4.06
N GLY A 74 -14.60 6.55 -3.15
CA GLY A 74 -13.58 7.11 -2.26
C GLY A 74 -14.10 8.22 -1.33
N LEU A 75 -15.36 8.14 -0.89
CA LEU A 75 -15.99 9.26 -0.19
C LEU A 75 -15.45 9.45 1.24
N PRO A 76 -15.17 10.70 1.66
CA PRO A 76 -14.90 11.02 3.05
C PRO A 76 -16.17 10.84 3.90
N LYS A 77 -15.99 10.73 5.22
CA LYS A 77 -17.07 10.36 6.16
C LYS A 77 -18.32 11.21 6.03
N ASP A 78 -18.15 12.54 5.99
CA ASP A 78 -19.28 13.47 5.92
C ASP A 78 -20.01 13.36 4.58
N THR A 79 -19.28 13.20 3.47
CA THR A 79 -19.88 13.05 2.13
C THR A 79 -20.56 11.70 1.98
N ALA A 80 -20.02 10.62 2.55
CA ALA A 80 -20.65 9.30 2.57
C ALA A 80 -22.00 9.33 3.30
N GLU A 81 -22.07 10.05 4.42
CA GLU A 81 -23.33 10.27 5.14
C GLU A 81 -24.33 11.10 4.31
N VAL A 82 -23.88 12.18 3.68
CA VAL A 82 -24.74 13.00 2.81
C VAL A 82 -25.29 12.15 1.66
N LEU A 83 -24.46 11.31 1.03
CA LEU A 83 -24.91 10.39 -0.03
C LEU A 83 -26.00 9.45 0.51
N GLY A 84 -25.76 8.80 1.64
CA GLY A 84 -26.75 7.93 2.27
C GLY A 84 -28.07 8.65 2.56
N SER A 85 -28.02 9.90 3.05
CA SER A 85 -29.20 10.73 3.28
C SER A 85 -29.98 10.99 1.99
N ARG A 86 -29.29 11.34 0.89
CA ARG A 86 -29.93 11.60 -0.41
C ARG A 86 -30.55 10.35 -1.01
N LEU A 87 -29.89 9.20 -0.90
CA LEU A 87 -30.43 7.92 -1.35
C LEU A 87 -31.68 7.53 -0.53
N LYS A 88 -31.68 7.81 0.78
CA LYS A 88 -32.85 7.59 1.64
C LYS A 88 -34.03 8.49 1.27
N GLU A 89 -33.80 9.78 1.01
CA GLU A 89 -34.83 10.73 0.55
C GLU A 89 -35.49 10.29 -0.77
N ARG A 90 -34.76 9.55 -1.60
CA ARG A 90 -35.24 9.02 -2.89
C ARG A 90 -35.80 7.60 -2.81
N HIS A 91 -35.92 7.04 -1.60
CA HIS A 91 -36.38 5.66 -1.39
C HIS A 91 -35.53 4.61 -2.14
N LEU A 92 -34.21 4.80 -2.22
CA LEU A 92 -33.27 3.90 -2.90
C LEU A 92 -32.50 2.99 -1.94
N LEU A 93 -32.83 3.02 -0.64
CA LEU A 93 -32.19 2.19 0.38
C LEU A 93 -33.20 1.22 0.99
N ASN A 94 -32.74 0.01 1.30
CA ASN A 94 -33.51 -0.95 2.08
C ASN A 94 -33.84 -0.41 3.48
N SER A 95 -34.95 -0.90 4.04
CA SER A 95 -35.31 -0.61 5.43
C SER A 95 -34.21 -1.11 6.38
N GLY A 96 -33.79 -0.26 7.32
CA GLY A 96 -32.73 -0.59 8.29
C GLY A 96 -31.30 -0.23 7.86
N VAL A 97 -31.07 0.22 6.62
CA VAL A 97 -29.75 0.74 6.21
C VAL A 97 -29.39 1.99 7.00
N SER A 98 -28.19 2.00 7.56
CA SER A 98 -27.65 3.11 8.35
C SER A 98 -26.46 3.75 7.64
N PHE A 99 -26.41 5.07 7.70
CA PHE A 99 -25.34 5.89 7.12
C PHE A 99 -24.79 6.93 8.11
N SER A 100 -25.43 7.12 9.27
CA SER A 100 -24.95 8.04 10.31
C SER A 100 -23.65 7.55 10.98
N TRP A 101 -23.40 6.24 10.91
CA TRP A 101 -22.21 5.62 11.49
C TRP A 101 -20.91 5.95 10.73
N TYR A 102 -20.99 6.41 9.48
CA TYR A 102 -19.81 6.77 8.71
C TYR A 102 -18.96 7.85 9.40
N ARG A 103 -19.58 8.78 10.13
CA ARG A 103 -18.88 9.83 10.90
C ARG A 103 -17.95 9.29 11.98
N PHE A 104 -18.23 8.11 12.49
CA PHE A 104 -17.51 7.53 13.62
C PHE A 104 -17.05 6.09 13.37
N ARG A 105 -16.96 5.68 12.10
CA ARG A 105 -16.54 4.33 11.69
C ARG A 105 -15.15 3.93 12.18
N GLU A 106 -14.31 4.92 12.47
CA GLU A 106 -12.97 4.74 13.02
C GLU A 106 -12.96 4.41 14.51
N LYS A 107 -14.04 4.74 15.26
CA LYS A 107 -14.04 4.66 16.73
C LYS A 107 -13.74 3.27 17.26
N GLU A 108 -14.19 2.23 16.54
CA GLU A 108 -13.89 0.84 16.88
C GLU A 108 -12.38 0.54 16.79
N PHE A 109 -11.66 1.22 15.90
CA PHE A 109 -10.23 1.02 15.68
C PHE A 109 -9.34 1.90 16.56
N VAL A 110 -9.84 3.04 17.05
CA VAL A 110 -9.08 3.99 17.90
C VAL A 110 -8.32 3.32 19.06
N PRO A 111 -8.89 2.34 19.80
CA PRO A 111 -8.20 1.69 20.91
C PRO A 111 -6.91 0.93 20.53
N PHE A 112 -6.74 0.56 19.26
CA PHE A 112 -5.54 -0.16 18.78
C PHE A 112 -4.41 0.77 18.37
N PHE A 113 -4.64 2.08 18.34
CA PHE A 113 -3.65 3.06 17.94
C PHE A 113 -3.21 3.92 19.13
N THR A 114 -1.90 4.10 19.23
CA THR A 114 -1.25 4.95 20.23
C THR A 114 -0.51 6.06 19.51
N GLN A 115 -0.50 7.25 20.10
CA GLN A 115 0.32 8.36 19.62
C GLN A 115 1.50 8.60 20.57
N GLU A 116 2.70 8.68 20.02
CA GLU A 116 3.90 9.08 20.74
C GLU A 116 4.68 10.10 19.93
N GLY A 117 4.76 11.33 20.47
CA GLY A 117 5.23 12.49 19.71
C GLY A 117 4.39 12.67 18.44
N ASP A 118 5.09 12.71 17.31
CA ASP A 118 4.49 12.90 15.99
C ASP A 118 4.09 11.59 15.27
N LEU A 119 4.30 10.43 15.89
CA LEU A 119 3.95 9.13 15.32
C LEU A 119 2.66 8.59 15.93
N VAL A 120 1.70 8.25 15.07
CA VAL A 120 0.58 7.37 15.42
C VAL A 120 0.91 5.98 14.92
N PHE A 121 0.80 4.97 15.77
CA PHE A 121 1.13 3.59 15.43
C PHE A 121 0.14 2.59 16.03
N CYS A 122 -0.01 1.43 15.40
CA CYS A 122 -0.80 0.33 15.91
C CYS A 122 -0.01 -0.38 17.01
N SER A 123 -0.52 -0.34 18.24
CA SER A 123 0.13 -0.92 19.42
C SER A 123 -0.19 -2.40 19.61
N ASN A 124 -1.20 -2.93 18.90
CA ASN A 124 -1.58 -4.34 18.97
C ASN A 124 -2.08 -4.84 17.60
N VAL A 125 -1.13 -5.21 16.74
CA VAL A 125 -1.39 -5.77 15.40
C VAL A 125 -2.20 -7.07 15.43
N PRO A 126 -1.93 -8.04 16.33
CA PRO A 126 -2.76 -9.24 16.43
C PRO A 126 -4.24 -8.91 16.69
N ALA A 127 -4.54 -7.99 17.61
CA ALA A 127 -5.92 -7.70 18.00
C ALA A 127 -6.70 -6.92 16.93
N ILE A 128 -6.05 -6.03 16.16
CA ILE A 128 -6.73 -5.37 15.03
C ILE A 128 -7.05 -6.37 13.91
N LEU A 129 -6.18 -7.38 13.68
CA LEU A 129 -6.44 -8.45 12.70
C LEU A 129 -7.55 -9.40 13.16
N GLU A 130 -7.67 -9.62 14.47
CA GLU A 130 -8.77 -10.41 15.05
C GLU A 130 -10.15 -9.78 14.79
N ILE A 131 -10.27 -8.44 14.81
CA ILE A 131 -11.51 -7.74 14.42
C ILE A 131 -11.91 -8.07 12.98
N PHE A 132 -10.92 -8.18 12.09
CA PHE A 132 -11.14 -8.59 10.70
C PHE A 132 -11.34 -10.10 10.55
N LYS A 133 -11.36 -10.86 11.66
CA LYS A 133 -11.46 -12.33 11.70
C LYS A 133 -10.31 -13.00 10.96
N ILE A 134 -9.14 -12.39 11.00
CA ILE A 134 -7.92 -12.92 10.40
C ILE A 134 -7.04 -13.50 11.51
N MET A 135 -6.66 -14.77 11.39
CA MET A 135 -5.67 -15.38 12.26
C MET A 135 -4.30 -14.75 11.98
N TYR A 136 -3.64 -14.25 13.03
CA TYR A 136 -2.35 -13.58 12.89
C TYR A 136 -1.19 -14.58 12.92
N GLU A 137 -0.50 -14.70 11.80
CA GLU A 137 0.73 -15.47 11.63
C GLU A 137 1.81 -14.52 11.11
N PRO A 138 2.79 -14.08 11.94
CA PRO A 138 3.77 -13.06 11.55
C PRO A 138 4.44 -13.31 10.19
N GLU A 139 4.75 -14.56 9.88
CA GLU A 139 5.44 -15.00 8.66
C GLU A 139 4.64 -14.72 7.39
N GLU A 140 3.31 -14.58 7.48
CA GLU A 140 2.41 -14.27 6.36
C GLU A 140 2.30 -12.76 6.09
N TRP A 141 2.95 -11.92 6.89
CA TRP A 141 2.86 -10.47 6.78
C TRP A 141 4.22 -9.80 6.61
N ARG A 142 4.20 -8.66 5.92
CA ARG A 142 5.36 -7.79 5.73
C ARG A 142 4.95 -6.32 5.88
N PRO A 143 5.64 -5.53 6.71
CA PRO A 143 5.44 -4.09 6.73
C PRO A 143 6.01 -3.48 5.45
N PHE A 144 5.25 -2.60 4.84
CA PHE A 144 5.72 -1.68 3.82
C PHE A 144 5.82 -0.29 4.42
N ILE A 145 7.04 0.26 4.42
CA ILE A 145 7.32 1.60 4.92
C ILE A 145 7.55 2.52 3.72
N ASP A 146 6.67 3.50 3.58
CA ASP A 146 6.78 4.60 2.63
C ASP A 146 7.21 5.85 3.39
N SER A 147 8.23 6.52 2.86
CA SER A 147 8.76 7.70 3.52
C SER A 147 8.92 8.85 2.53
N SER A 148 8.73 10.06 3.02
CA SER A 148 8.97 11.29 2.29
C SER A 148 9.82 12.24 3.11
N LYS A 149 10.14 13.41 2.54
CA LYS A 149 10.84 14.48 3.26
C LYS A 149 10.06 15.00 4.47
N ARG A 150 8.75 14.75 4.55
CA ARG A 150 7.85 15.33 5.57
C ARG A 150 6.91 14.31 6.19
N SER A 151 6.89 13.07 5.74
CA SER A 151 5.93 12.09 6.24
C SER A 151 6.54 10.70 6.29
N LEU A 152 6.00 9.88 7.20
CA LEU A 152 6.31 8.47 7.30
C LEU A 152 4.98 7.71 7.37
N LYS A 153 4.87 6.63 6.60
CA LYS A 153 3.70 5.76 6.58
C LYS A 153 4.18 4.32 6.64
N ALA A 154 3.49 3.51 7.42
CA ALA A 154 3.69 2.07 7.46
C ALA A 154 2.34 1.38 7.30
N VAL A 155 2.30 0.41 6.40
CA VAL A 155 1.15 -0.48 6.18
C VAL A 155 1.61 -1.92 6.27
N LEU A 156 0.77 -2.80 6.80
CA LEU A 156 1.02 -4.23 6.84
C LEU A 156 0.37 -4.88 5.62
N LEU A 157 1.16 -5.65 4.87
CA LEU A 157 0.74 -6.34 3.65
C LEU A 157 0.77 -7.84 3.89
N HIS A 158 -0.30 -8.53 3.51
CA HIS A 158 -0.32 -9.99 3.50
C HIS A 158 0.47 -10.51 2.30
N ASN A 159 1.32 -11.52 2.48
CA ASN A 159 2.25 -11.98 1.46
C ASN A 159 1.57 -12.43 0.16
N GLY A 160 0.45 -13.15 0.28
CA GLY A 160 -0.39 -13.56 -0.84
C GLY A 160 -1.39 -12.52 -1.34
N ASN A 161 -1.33 -11.25 -0.88
CA ASN A 161 -2.28 -10.17 -1.22
C ASN A 161 -3.76 -10.57 -1.04
N ARG A 162 -4.06 -11.48 -0.10
CA ARG A 162 -5.41 -12.00 0.17
C ARG A 162 -6.30 -11.00 0.89
N TYR A 163 -5.69 -10.08 1.62
CA TYR A 163 -6.37 -9.08 2.43
C TYR A 163 -5.94 -7.67 2.00
N ALA A 164 -6.79 -6.69 2.29
CA ALA A 164 -6.45 -5.29 2.15
C ALA A 164 -5.26 -4.92 3.05
N SER A 165 -4.46 -3.94 2.63
CA SER A 165 -3.38 -3.40 3.45
C SER A 165 -3.92 -2.80 4.75
N VAL A 166 -3.29 -3.10 5.88
CA VAL A 166 -3.69 -2.56 7.19
C VAL A 166 -2.75 -1.42 7.58
N PRO A 167 -3.23 -0.18 7.74
CA PRO A 167 -2.38 0.91 8.23
C PRO A 167 -1.90 0.63 9.66
N VAL A 168 -0.59 0.67 9.86
CA VAL A 168 0.03 0.41 11.18
C VAL A 168 0.89 1.56 11.68
N GLY A 169 1.24 2.52 10.84
CA GLY A 169 1.99 3.70 11.29
C GLY A 169 1.78 4.90 10.38
N HIS A 170 1.69 6.09 10.97
CA HIS A 170 1.52 7.34 10.24
C HIS A 170 2.12 8.53 10.99
N SER A 171 2.82 9.39 10.25
CA SER A 171 3.23 10.71 10.68
C SER A 171 3.31 11.68 9.49
N VAL A 172 2.95 12.94 9.72
CA VAL A 172 3.12 14.06 8.77
C VAL A 172 4.23 15.03 9.19
N HIS A 173 5.03 14.64 10.19
CA HIS A 173 6.16 15.45 10.67
C HIS A 173 7.47 14.66 10.71
N LEU A 174 7.40 13.33 10.86
CA LEU A 174 8.57 12.48 10.76
C LEU A 174 9.01 12.35 9.31
N LYS A 175 10.29 12.60 9.08
CA LYS A 175 10.97 12.41 7.81
C LYS A 175 11.73 11.09 7.79
N GLU A 176 12.16 10.71 6.61
CA GLU A 176 13.09 9.60 6.41
C GLU A 176 14.48 9.91 7.00
N CYS A 177 14.76 9.39 8.19
CA CYS A 177 16.08 9.34 8.82
C CYS A 177 16.20 8.06 9.66
N TYR A 178 17.43 7.68 10.02
CA TYR A 178 17.69 6.41 10.70
C TYR A 178 16.94 6.31 12.03
N GLU A 179 16.92 7.40 12.79
CA GLU A 179 16.28 7.48 14.10
C GLU A 179 14.77 7.28 13.99
N ASN A 180 14.14 7.85 12.96
CA ASN A 180 12.70 7.73 12.75
C ASN A 180 12.30 6.35 12.24
N LEU A 181 13.12 5.72 11.40
CA LEU A 181 12.91 4.33 10.96
C LEU A 181 13.08 3.34 12.11
N GLU A 182 14.08 3.55 12.97
CA GLU A 182 14.25 2.78 14.20
C GLU A 182 13.07 3.00 15.16
N PHE A 183 12.62 4.25 15.30
CA PHE A 183 11.49 4.59 16.15
C PHE A 183 10.22 3.86 15.72
N ILE A 184 9.83 3.90 14.44
CA ILE A 184 8.62 3.20 13.97
C ILE A 184 8.74 1.68 14.11
N LEU A 185 9.91 1.09 13.82
CA LEU A 185 10.11 -0.36 13.94
C LEU A 185 10.03 -0.85 15.39
N ASN A 186 10.57 -0.06 16.33
CA ASN A 186 10.44 -0.34 17.76
C ASN A 186 8.98 -0.26 18.22
N LYS A 187 8.23 0.75 17.78
CA LYS A 187 6.82 0.91 18.15
C LYS A 187 5.90 -0.15 17.57
N LEU A 188 6.29 -0.77 16.46
CA LEU A 188 5.61 -1.91 15.87
C LEU A 188 6.09 -3.26 16.40
N SER A 189 6.89 -3.29 17.48
CA SER A 189 7.44 -4.53 18.06
C SER A 189 8.10 -5.44 17.02
N TYR A 190 8.88 -4.86 16.10
CA TYR A 190 9.50 -5.61 15.01
C TYR A 190 10.33 -6.81 15.50
N SER A 191 11.00 -6.69 16.65
CA SER A 191 11.79 -7.77 17.27
C SER A 191 10.99 -9.05 17.53
N ASP A 192 9.69 -8.89 17.81
CA ASP A 192 8.82 -9.99 18.22
C ASP A 192 8.25 -10.69 16.98
N HIS A 193 7.94 -9.92 15.95
CA HIS A 193 7.35 -10.42 14.70
C HIS A 193 8.39 -10.89 13.69
N LYS A 194 9.59 -10.30 13.70
CA LYS A 194 10.69 -10.57 12.76
C LYS A 194 10.24 -10.53 11.30
N TRP A 195 9.33 -9.62 10.98
CA TRP A 195 8.78 -9.52 9.64
C TRP A 195 9.87 -9.31 8.58
N THR A 196 9.60 -9.77 7.38
CA THR A 196 10.37 -9.30 6.24
C THR A 196 9.96 -7.87 5.90
N ILE A 197 10.89 -6.91 5.84
CA ILE A 197 10.54 -5.51 5.57
C ILE A 197 10.52 -5.23 4.07
N CYS A 198 9.49 -4.51 3.64
CA CYS A 198 9.41 -3.84 2.35
C CYS A 198 9.38 -2.32 2.51
N GLY A 199 9.77 -1.61 1.47
CA GLY A 199 9.73 -0.15 1.45
C GLY A 199 10.22 0.37 0.11
N ASP A 200 10.19 1.69 -0.04
CA ASP A 200 10.85 2.34 -1.16
C ASP A 200 12.37 2.04 -1.14
N LEU A 201 13.03 2.21 -2.30
CA LEU A 201 14.46 1.91 -2.44
C LEU A 201 15.30 2.62 -1.37
N LYS A 202 14.93 3.84 -1.01
CA LYS A 202 15.72 4.68 -0.11
C LYS A 202 15.60 4.20 1.34
N VAL A 203 14.40 3.83 1.78
CA VAL A 203 14.15 3.15 3.05
C VAL A 203 14.94 1.85 3.12
N ILE A 204 14.87 1.00 2.09
CA ILE A 204 15.62 -0.26 2.06
C ILE A 204 17.13 -0.01 2.12
N SER A 205 17.66 0.94 1.35
CA SER A 205 19.07 1.36 1.40
C SER A 205 19.48 1.81 2.80
N MET A 206 18.64 2.59 3.48
CA MET A 206 18.90 3.05 4.84
C MET A 206 18.84 1.92 5.87
N LEU A 207 17.85 1.04 5.81
CA LEU A 207 17.75 -0.14 6.67
C LEU A 207 18.96 -1.07 6.48
N LEU A 208 19.40 -1.22 5.24
CA LEU A 208 20.64 -1.90 4.87
C LEU A 208 21.88 -1.04 5.16
N GLY A 209 21.82 0.10 5.84
CA GLY A 209 23.01 0.88 6.20
C GLY A 209 23.90 1.30 5.02
N GLN A 210 23.34 1.40 3.81
CA GLN A 210 24.07 2.00 2.69
C GLN A 210 24.32 3.48 2.98
N GLN A 211 25.48 3.97 2.56
CA GLN A 211 25.81 5.39 2.71
C GLN A 211 24.86 6.25 1.87
N SER A 212 24.52 7.43 2.39
CA SER A 212 23.79 8.43 1.61
C SER A 212 24.73 9.23 0.69
N GLY A 213 24.19 9.86 -0.34
CA GLY A 213 24.95 10.70 -1.28
C GLY A 213 25.50 9.93 -2.49
N TYR A 214 26.54 10.47 -3.14
CA TYR A 214 27.12 9.91 -4.36
C TYR A 214 28.06 8.73 -4.04
N THR A 215 27.46 7.61 -3.64
CA THR A 215 28.18 6.41 -3.20
C THR A 215 28.84 5.70 -4.36
N LYS A 216 30.09 5.25 -4.13
CA LYS A 216 30.82 4.43 -5.09
C LYS A 216 30.05 3.13 -5.38
N PHE A 217 29.50 2.51 -4.34
CA PHE A 217 28.72 1.28 -4.42
C PHE A 217 27.26 1.55 -4.07
N SER A 218 26.54 2.15 -5.02
CA SER A 218 25.13 2.53 -4.82
C SER A 218 24.19 1.34 -4.86
N CYS A 219 24.53 0.30 -5.64
CA CYS A 219 23.70 -0.88 -5.79
C CYS A 219 23.89 -1.84 -4.61
N PHE A 220 22.86 -2.00 -3.77
CA PHE A 220 22.84 -2.98 -2.67
C PHE A 220 22.81 -4.44 -3.17
N LEU A 221 22.50 -4.64 -4.45
CA LEU A 221 22.35 -5.94 -5.06
C LEU A 221 23.67 -6.49 -5.61
N CYS A 222 24.53 -5.64 -6.18
CA CYS A 222 25.73 -6.09 -6.90
C CYS A 222 27.00 -5.28 -6.60
N GLU A 223 26.97 -4.37 -5.62
CA GLU A 223 28.12 -3.50 -5.30
C GLU A 223 28.70 -2.81 -6.54
N TRP A 224 27.83 -2.39 -7.46
CA TRP A 224 28.23 -1.73 -8.70
C TRP A 224 29.02 -0.45 -8.43
N ASP A 225 30.24 -0.36 -8.98
CA ASP A 225 31.07 0.83 -8.91
C ASP A 225 30.52 1.91 -9.86
N SER A 226 29.69 2.80 -9.33
CA SER A 226 29.11 3.94 -10.05
C SER A 226 30.16 4.93 -10.57
N ARG A 227 31.43 4.79 -10.14
CA ARG A 227 32.56 5.64 -10.56
C ARG A 227 33.47 4.94 -11.55
N ASP A 228 33.16 3.71 -11.96
CA ASP A 228 33.96 2.98 -12.94
C ASP A 228 33.75 3.53 -14.35
N ARG A 229 34.70 4.36 -14.78
CA ARG A 229 34.74 4.98 -16.11
C ARG A 229 35.31 4.06 -17.19
N LYS A 230 35.76 2.85 -16.86
CA LYS A 230 36.37 1.92 -17.83
C LYS A 230 35.34 1.05 -18.54
N HIS A 231 34.17 0.84 -17.93
CA HIS A 231 33.13 -0.06 -18.42
C HIS A 231 31.76 0.61 -18.62
N THR A 232 31.68 1.93 -18.41
CA THR A 232 30.49 2.73 -18.72
C THR A 232 30.71 3.51 -20.02
N THR A 233 30.26 2.94 -21.13
CA THR A 233 30.10 3.59 -22.45
C THR A 233 28.65 3.53 -22.85
#